data_AF-A0A1J5MV28-F1
#
_entry.id   AF-A0A1J5MV28-F1
#
_cell.length_a   1.000
_cell.length_b   1.000
_cell.length_c   1.000
_cell.angle_alpha   90.00
_cell.angle_beta   90.00
_cell.angle_gamma   90.00
#
_symmetry.space_group_name_H-M   'P 1'
#
loop_
_entity.id
_entity.type
_entity.pdbx_description
1 polymer ?
#
loop_
_entity_poly.entity_id
_entity_poly.type
_entity_poly.pdbx_seq_one_letter_code
_entity_poly.pdbx_strand_id
1 'polypeptide(L)'
;DFTEQYAQLNVGDRLKVGGNEQANVIHLDGLSGATVTVMVMNVAITKSATKVAQALGIIDKSQEIIQPMATVLPQVFEKANWQTLIGDGSIRKLYLDRNAVDEAFMGTAAENIEQASLDQKQDMYADIYYAQADIPTIGRNLLGDSEYQWLMNTLKDGEHAIVLLGNGYSYKGSGYVRGGIFDRIQILQNNEAFAFRDLDHNRITDLFIDGAPHFKEMSLFIVRKHQDFNPGVDWQLELLVRRQTGAVDSVFTSFKGSYHGLEKYLDRPPVILPEPELTLTEQVWHDKQVEVVVLSILMLLLLASLFFQDILVRHPTFMHNFRHCFLVVTVVFIGWQWGGQLSIVNVFTFLQALMSDFSWDLFLLDPVIFILWGAAAVTMLLWGRAVYCGWLCPFGALQELMNVFARYIKIPQFELPWAVHERLWAIKYLILLALFGLSLDSLALAERFADIEPFKTTFLLKFDREWPFVAYAVVLLLINIVNRKFFCRYLCPLGAALSTSNSVRLFSWLRRRPECGSPCRTCAVECEIQAINPDGEINMRECHYCLDCQVTYFNDEKCPPLKKLKYKKSKRRAQEIPAVNID
;
A
#
# COMPACT_ATOMS: atom_id res chain seq x y z
N ASP A 1 24.80 9.40 -11.12
CA ASP A 1 24.12 8.10 -10.92
C ASP A 1 22.98 8.23 -9.92
N PHE A 2 21.91 7.45 -9.99
CA PHE A 2 20.80 7.55 -9.01
C PHE A 2 21.26 7.20 -7.58
N THR A 3 22.14 6.21 -7.44
CA THR A 3 22.65 5.71 -6.16
C THR A 3 23.59 6.68 -5.44
N GLU A 4 24.21 7.62 -6.14
CA GLU A 4 25.10 8.63 -5.55
C GLU A 4 24.35 9.60 -4.64
N GLN A 5 23.04 9.77 -4.86
CA GLN A 5 22.19 10.67 -4.08
C GLN A 5 22.04 10.20 -2.61
N TYR A 6 22.36 8.94 -2.29
CA TYR A 6 22.23 8.38 -0.93
C TYR A 6 23.46 8.60 -0.05
N ALA A 7 24.58 9.06 -0.60
CA ALA A 7 25.88 9.03 0.09
C ALA A 7 25.98 9.97 1.30
N GLN A 8 25.07 10.95 1.45
CA GLN A 8 25.08 11.94 2.52
C GLN A 8 23.79 11.95 3.36
N LEU A 9 22.96 10.91 3.23
CA LEU A 9 21.64 10.84 3.87
C LEU A 9 21.66 9.90 5.07
N ASN A 10 20.92 10.23 6.13
CA ASN A 10 20.80 9.40 7.33
C ASN A 10 19.66 8.37 7.19
N VAL A 11 19.77 7.25 7.91
CA VAL A 11 18.75 6.19 7.90
C VAL A 11 17.43 6.64 8.55
N GLY A 12 17.48 7.66 9.41
CA GLY A 12 16.29 8.28 10.01
C GLY A 12 15.61 9.33 9.11
N ASP A 13 16.22 9.70 7.99
CA ASP A 13 15.65 10.66 7.07
C ASP A 13 14.51 10.02 6.27
N ARG A 14 13.39 10.72 6.14
CA ARG A 14 12.29 10.29 5.26
C ARG A 14 12.66 10.59 3.81
N LEU A 15 13.09 9.56 3.08
CA LEU A 15 13.52 9.66 1.68
C LEU A 15 12.37 9.31 0.72
N LYS A 16 12.04 10.22 -0.20
CA LYS A 16 11.01 10.02 -1.22
C LYS A 16 11.56 10.27 -2.62
N VAL A 17 11.24 9.42 -3.58
CA VAL A 17 11.62 9.61 -5.00
C VAL A 17 10.50 10.33 -5.73
N GLY A 18 10.75 11.56 -6.19
CA GLY A 18 9.74 12.39 -6.86
C GLY A 18 8.66 12.99 -5.93
N GLY A 19 7.74 13.75 -6.51
CA GLY A 19 6.67 14.46 -5.79
C GLY A 19 6.99 15.93 -5.44
N ASN A 20 6.02 16.66 -4.90
CA ASN A 20 6.19 18.05 -4.45
C ASN A 20 6.91 18.11 -3.10
N GLU A 21 7.78 19.11 -2.91
CA GLU A 21 8.49 19.35 -1.66
C GLU A 21 7.52 19.48 -0.47
N GLN A 22 7.64 18.55 0.49
CA GLN A 22 6.96 18.61 1.78
C GLN A 22 7.97 18.90 2.89
N ALA A 23 7.58 19.69 3.90
CA ALA A 23 8.39 19.84 5.10
C ALA A 23 8.54 18.46 5.78
N ASN A 24 9.77 18.08 6.15
CA ASN A 24 10.20 16.78 6.71
C ASN A 24 10.40 15.60 5.74
N VAL A 25 10.48 15.80 4.41
CA VAL A 25 10.82 14.73 3.45
C VAL A 25 11.95 15.17 2.53
N ILE A 26 13.01 14.37 2.42
CA ILE A 26 14.11 14.60 1.48
C ILE A 26 13.74 13.95 0.14
N HIS A 27 13.64 14.78 -0.90
CA HIS A 27 13.29 14.34 -2.25
C HIS A 27 14.54 13.92 -3.03
N LEU A 28 14.47 12.74 -3.63
CA LEU A 28 15.45 12.17 -4.53
C LEU A 28 14.96 12.32 -5.98
N ASP A 29 15.87 12.66 -6.87
CA ASP A 29 15.57 12.82 -8.29
C ASP A 29 15.28 11.46 -8.92
N GLY A 30 14.08 11.33 -9.50
CA GLY A 30 13.70 10.17 -10.28
C GLY A 30 14.29 10.18 -11.69
N LEU A 31 14.50 8.99 -12.26
CA LEU A 31 14.80 8.85 -13.70
C LEU A 31 13.50 8.91 -14.51
N SER A 32 13.46 9.80 -15.51
CA SER A 32 12.34 9.92 -16.45
C SER A 32 12.10 8.59 -17.18
N GLY A 33 10.90 8.02 -17.02
CA GLY A 33 10.53 6.74 -17.65
C GLY A 33 10.95 5.47 -16.88
N ALA A 34 11.65 5.60 -15.74
CA ALA A 34 12.03 4.49 -14.87
C ALA A 34 11.66 4.73 -13.40
N THR A 35 10.72 5.64 -13.14
CA THR A 35 10.33 6.09 -11.79
C THR A 35 9.96 4.93 -10.86
N VAL A 36 9.27 3.90 -11.36
CA VAL A 36 8.89 2.71 -10.57
C VAL A 36 10.14 1.92 -10.15
N THR A 37 11.08 1.67 -11.06
CA THR A 37 12.34 0.99 -10.74
C THR A 37 13.13 1.76 -9.68
N VAL A 38 13.20 3.08 -9.83
CA VAL A 38 13.92 3.96 -8.91
C VAL A 38 13.24 4.01 -7.53
N MET A 39 11.90 4.02 -7.48
CA MET A 39 11.14 3.91 -6.22
C MET A 39 11.36 2.56 -5.53
N VAL A 40 11.34 1.45 -6.29
CA VAL A 40 11.64 0.11 -5.76
C VAL A 40 13.07 0.02 -5.22
N MET A 41 14.03 0.60 -5.95
CA MET A 41 15.41 0.70 -5.49
C MET A 41 15.52 1.53 -4.21
N ASN A 42 14.83 2.68 -4.12
CA ASN A 42 14.78 3.49 -2.91
C ASN A 42 14.26 2.70 -1.71
N VAL A 43 13.13 2.00 -1.87
CA VAL A 43 12.57 1.18 -0.80
C VAL A 43 13.48 0.01 -0.43
N ALA A 44 14.11 -0.63 -1.41
CA ALA A 44 15.07 -1.69 -1.16
C ALA A 44 16.28 -1.16 -0.37
N ILE A 45 16.79 0.02 -0.72
CA ILE A 45 17.90 0.68 -0.04
C ILE A 45 17.50 1.10 1.37
N THR A 46 16.41 1.86 1.54
CA THR A 46 15.95 2.32 2.86
C THR A 46 15.58 1.16 3.76
N LYS A 47 14.79 0.18 3.29
CA LYS A 47 14.42 -1.00 4.10
C LYS A 47 15.61 -1.84 4.51
N SER A 48 16.59 -2.01 3.63
CA SER A 48 17.83 -2.73 3.94
C SER A 48 18.67 -1.93 4.94
N ALA A 49 18.80 -0.62 4.73
CA ALA A 49 19.52 0.28 5.63
C ALA A 49 18.86 0.34 7.01
N THR A 50 17.54 0.45 7.11
CA THR A 50 16.77 0.42 8.36
C THR A 50 16.93 -0.91 9.08
N LYS A 51 16.85 -2.05 8.37
CA LYS A 51 17.09 -3.37 8.98
C LYS A 51 18.51 -3.52 9.51
N VAL A 52 19.51 -3.04 8.76
CA VAL A 52 20.92 -3.06 9.19
C VAL A 52 21.15 -2.11 10.36
N ALA A 53 20.57 -0.91 10.32
CA ALA A 53 20.66 0.07 11.40
C ALA A 53 19.97 -0.42 12.68
N GLN A 54 18.84 -1.12 12.58
CA GLN A 54 18.19 -1.80 13.71
C GLN A 54 19.05 -2.94 14.26
N ALA A 55 19.66 -3.75 13.39
CA ALA A 55 20.53 -4.85 13.80
C ALA A 55 21.83 -4.37 14.47
N LEU A 56 22.31 -3.18 14.09
CA LEU A 56 23.51 -2.53 14.64
C LEU A 56 23.22 -1.59 15.82
N GLY A 57 21.95 -1.40 16.21
CA GLY A 57 21.55 -0.50 17.30
C GLY A 57 21.74 0.98 17.00
N ILE A 58 21.76 1.37 15.72
CA ILE A 58 21.89 2.76 15.26
C ILE A 58 20.54 3.49 15.34
N ILE A 59 19.42 2.76 15.22
CA ILE A 59 18.05 3.25 15.37
C ILE A 59 17.23 2.31 16.23
N ASP A 60 16.40 2.86 17.13
CA ASP A 60 15.43 2.09 17.91
C ASP A 60 14.21 1.70 17.06
N LYS A 61 13.55 0.60 17.43
CA LYS A 61 12.25 0.20 16.85
C LYS A 61 11.13 1.13 17.35
N SER A 62 11.14 2.41 16.98
CA SER A 62 10.09 3.33 17.42
C SER A 62 8.86 3.29 16.49
N GLN A 63 8.07 2.23 16.65
CA GLN A 63 6.60 2.35 16.58
C GLN A 63 6.04 2.39 18.00
N GLU A 64 6.75 3.00 18.94
CA GLU A 64 6.29 3.07 20.31
C GLU A 64 5.12 4.04 20.39
N ILE A 65 4.02 3.50 20.92
CA ILE A 65 2.85 4.26 21.29
C ILE A 65 3.30 5.30 22.34
N ILE A 66 3.39 6.56 21.94
CA ILE A 66 3.76 7.64 22.87
C ILE A 66 2.55 7.89 23.77
N GLN A 67 2.59 7.38 25.00
CA GLN A 67 1.67 7.82 26.05
C GLN A 67 2.21 9.11 26.66
N PRO A 68 1.54 10.26 26.45
CA PRO A 68 1.93 11.49 27.13
C PRO A 68 1.86 11.32 28.66
N MET A 69 2.65 12.12 29.38
CA MET A 69 2.70 12.10 30.84
C MET A 69 1.31 12.37 31.43
N ALA A 70 0.77 11.41 32.18
CA ALA A 70 -0.51 11.56 32.86
C ALA A 70 -0.35 12.39 34.13
N THR A 71 -1.43 13.04 34.55
CA THR A 71 -1.47 13.87 35.76
C THR A 71 -2.42 13.30 36.80
N VAL A 72 -2.01 13.32 38.06
CA VAL A 72 -2.87 12.96 39.19
C VAL A 72 -3.90 14.07 39.42
N LEU A 73 -5.18 13.71 39.60
CA LEU A 73 -6.25 14.67 39.84
C LEU A 73 -6.24 15.14 41.30
N PRO A 74 -5.88 16.41 41.59
CA PRO A 74 -5.70 16.86 42.97
C PRO A 74 -7.03 17.09 43.72
N GLN A 75 -8.14 17.21 42.99
CA GLN A 75 -9.45 17.54 43.58
C GLN A 75 -10.30 16.31 43.91
N VAL A 76 -9.85 15.12 43.54
CA VAL A 76 -10.60 13.88 43.78
C VAL A 76 -10.17 13.29 45.13
N PHE A 77 -11.05 13.40 46.12
CA PHE A 77 -10.86 12.80 47.44
C PHE A 77 -12.14 12.11 47.92
N GLU A 78 -12.01 10.85 48.31
CA GLU A 78 -13.06 10.08 48.96
C GLU A 78 -12.53 9.51 50.29
N LYS A 79 -13.31 9.61 51.37
CA LYS A 79 -12.93 8.97 52.64
C LYS A 79 -13.16 7.46 52.53
N ALA A 80 -12.11 6.66 52.71
CA ALA A 80 -12.15 5.21 52.56
C ALA A 80 -11.40 4.52 53.71
N ASN A 81 -11.80 3.29 54.03
CA ASN A 81 -11.10 2.45 54.99
C ASN A 81 -10.09 1.53 54.29
N TRP A 82 -9.25 0.85 55.08
CA TRP A 82 -8.20 -0.02 54.56
C TRP A 82 -8.72 -1.12 53.61
N GLN A 83 -9.84 -1.74 53.96
CA GLN A 83 -10.42 -2.83 53.17
C GLN A 83 -10.96 -2.35 51.83
N THR A 84 -11.54 -1.14 51.77
CA THR A 84 -12.00 -0.52 50.52
C THR A 84 -10.85 -0.21 49.58
N LEU A 85 -9.75 0.37 50.07
CA LEU A 85 -8.59 0.72 49.24
C LEU A 85 -7.81 -0.50 48.72
N ILE A 86 -7.80 -1.62 49.46
CA ILE A 86 -7.29 -2.89 48.94
C ILE A 86 -8.26 -3.47 47.90
N GLY A 87 -9.56 -3.41 48.17
CA GLY A 87 -10.60 -4.00 47.34
C GLY A 87 -10.71 -3.35 45.95
N ASP A 88 -10.59 -2.03 45.88
CA ASP A 88 -10.63 -1.30 44.60
C ASP A 88 -9.27 -1.30 43.87
N GLY A 89 -8.21 -1.75 44.55
CA GLY A 89 -6.87 -1.85 43.99
C GLY A 89 -6.01 -0.60 44.13
N SER A 90 -6.48 0.42 44.85
CA SER A 90 -5.70 1.60 45.22
C SER A 90 -4.43 1.22 46.01
N ILE A 91 -4.54 0.19 46.86
CA ILE A 91 -3.43 -0.44 47.58
C ILE A 91 -3.29 -1.88 47.07
N ARG A 92 -2.09 -2.25 46.64
CA ARG A 92 -1.77 -3.62 46.18
C ARG A 92 -0.88 -4.31 47.20
N LYS A 93 -0.95 -5.65 47.19
CA LYS A 93 -0.24 -6.53 48.12
C LYS A 93 0.67 -7.46 47.34
N LEU A 94 1.94 -7.54 47.74
CA LEU A 94 2.90 -8.56 47.34
C LEU A 94 3.14 -9.46 48.56
N TYR A 95 2.56 -10.66 48.52
CA TYR A 95 2.70 -11.67 49.58
C TYR A 95 3.59 -12.81 49.08
N LEU A 96 4.58 -13.18 49.88
CA LEU A 96 5.49 -14.29 49.63
C LEU A 96 5.50 -15.20 50.86
N ASP A 97 5.22 -16.47 50.64
CA ASP A 97 5.49 -17.54 51.60
C ASP A 97 6.91 -18.10 51.40
N ARG A 98 7.38 -18.90 52.36
CA ARG A 98 8.71 -19.50 52.26
C ARG A 98 8.83 -20.48 51.09
N ASN A 99 7.75 -21.18 50.73
CA ASN A 99 7.74 -22.11 49.61
C ASN A 99 7.99 -21.43 48.26
N ALA A 100 7.31 -20.31 47.98
CA ALA A 100 7.50 -19.54 46.76
C ALA A 100 8.94 -19.01 46.63
N VAL A 101 9.58 -18.67 47.75
CA VAL A 101 10.98 -18.28 47.78
C VAL A 101 11.88 -19.47 47.48
N ASP A 102 11.69 -20.61 48.15
CA ASP A 102 12.47 -21.83 47.92
C ASP A 102 12.38 -22.28 46.45
N GLU A 103 11.18 -22.25 45.86
CA GLU A 103 10.96 -22.61 44.45
C GLU A 103 11.73 -21.68 43.49
N ALA A 104 11.78 -20.38 43.78
CA ALA A 104 12.49 -19.42 42.95
C ALA A 104 14.02 -19.63 42.93
N PHE A 105 14.58 -20.32 43.93
CA PHE A 105 16.02 -20.61 44.01
C PHE A 105 16.40 -22.02 43.51
N MET A 106 15.43 -22.85 43.09
CA MET A 106 15.71 -24.19 42.54
C MET A 106 16.62 -24.10 41.30
N GLY A 107 17.68 -24.91 41.24
CA GLY A 107 18.65 -24.90 40.15
C GLY A 107 19.69 -23.76 40.21
N THR A 108 19.65 -22.93 41.25
CA THR A 108 20.69 -21.91 41.51
C THR A 108 21.73 -22.43 42.51
N ALA A 109 22.90 -21.76 42.59
CA ALA A 109 23.93 -22.06 43.59
C ALA A 109 23.45 -21.89 45.06
N ALA A 110 22.28 -21.28 45.29
CA ALA A 110 21.71 -21.01 46.60
C ALA A 110 20.44 -21.84 46.93
N GLU A 111 20.18 -22.92 46.17
CA GLU A 111 18.97 -23.75 46.32
C GLU A 111 18.79 -24.27 47.76
N ASN A 112 19.86 -24.81 48.36
CA ASN A 112 19.83 -25.44 49.68
C ASN A 112 20.09 -24.46 50.85
N ILE A 113 20.18 -23.15 50.59
CA ILE A 113 20.51 -22.13 51.60
C ILE A 113 19.22 -21.54 52.15
N GLU A 114 19.06 -21.54 53.47
CA GLU A 114 17.84 -21.04 54.17
C GLU A 114 16.53 -21.74 53.76
N GLN A 115 16.63 -22.94 53.18
CA GLN A 115 15.48 -23.74 52.75
C GLN A 115 14.54 -24.03 53.92
N ALA A 116 13.24 -23.82 53.72
CA ALA A 116 12.25 -24.04 54.76
C ALA A 116 12.04 -25.54 55.03
N SER A 117 11.90 -25.92 56.30
CA SER A 117 11.42 -27.26 56.65
C SER A 117 9.97 -27.44 56.19
N LEU A 118 9.50 -28.69 56.06
CA LEU A 118 8.15 -29.00 55.57
C LEU A 118 7.04 -28.25 56.34
N ASP A 119 7.22 -28.06 57.65
CA ASP A 119 6.26 -27.36 58.50
C ASP A 119 6.32 -25.83 58.36
N GLN A 120 7.43 -25.28 57.87
CA GLN A 120 7.66 -23.83 57.72
C GLN A 120 7.33 -23.32 56.32
N LYS A 121 7.06 -24.19 55.35
CA LYS A 121 6.85 -23.80 53.95
C LYS A 121 5.71 -22.81 53.75
N GLN A 122 4.67 -22.89 54.58
CA GLN A 122 3.51 -21.99 54.53
C GLN A 122 3.69 -20.71 55.37
N ASP A 123 4.80 -20.58 56.11
CA ASP A 123 5.05 -19.39 56.91
C ASP A 123 5.24 -18.16 56.00
N MET A 124 4.75 -17.02 56.48
CA MET A 124 4.95 -15.74 55.80
C MET A 124 6.44 -15.40 55.75
N TYR A 125 6.98 -15.22 54.54
CA TYR A 125 8.32 -14.71 54.32
C TYR A 125 8.33 -13.19 54.22
N ALA A 126 7.49 -12.64 53.34
CA ALA A 126 7.35 -11.20 53.14
C ALA A 126 5.89 -10.83 52.85
N ASP A 127 5.42 -9.76 53.47
CA ASP A 127 4.12 -9.16 53.15
C ASP A 127 4.31 -7.65 52.96
N ILE A 128 4.24 -7.18 51.72
CA ILE A 128 4.50 -5.79 51.33
C ILE A 128 3.26 -5.21 50.64
N TYR A 129 2.72 -4.14 51.20
CA TYR A 129 1.67 -3.33 50.59
C TYR A 129 2.30 -2.09 49.96
N TYR A 130 1.86 -1.77 48.75
CA TYR A 130 2.37 -0.63 48.01
C TYR A 130 1.24 0.13 47.31
N ALA A 131 1.41 1.45 47.27
CA ALA A 131 0.45 2.36 46.65
C ALA A 131 1.10 3.69 46.26
N GLN A 132 0.54 4.36 45.27
CA GLN A 132 0.93 5.73 44.93
C GLN A 132 0.28 6.71 45.91
N ALA A 133 1.10 7.39 46.70
CA ALA A 133 0.69 8.20 47.85
C ALA A 133 0.44 9.67 47.52
N ASP A 134 0.91 10.18 46.39
CA ASP A 134 0.56 11.52 45.89
C ASP A 134 -0.91 11.61 45.42
N ILE A 135 -1.60 10.48 45.23
CA ILE A 135 -3.05 10.44 44.97
C ILE A 135 -3.81 10.86 46.25
N PRO A 136 -4.66 11.93 46.22
CA PRO A 136 -5.29 12.46 47.43
C PRO A 136 -6.12 11.45 48.21
N THR A 137 -6.92 10.63 47.53
CA THR A 137 -7.72 9.56 48.16
C THR A 137 -6.85 8.52 48.87
N ILE A 138 -5.65 8.24 48.38
CA ILE A 138 -4.75 7.25 48.99
C ILE A 138 -3.94 7.92 50.10
N GLY A 139 -3.22 8.98 49.77
CA GLY A 139 -2.31 9.67 50.67
C GLY A 139 -3.00 10.25 51.91
N ARG A 140 -4.13 10.95 51.76
CA ARG A 140 -4.83 11.56 52.90
C ARG A 140 -5.45 10.55 53.85
N ASN A 141 -6.01 9.45 53.33
CA ASN A 141 -6.55 8.39 54.18
C ASN A 141 -5.42 7.63 54.90
N LEU A 142 -4.30 7.35 54.23
CA LEU A 142 -3.16 6.62 54.82
C LEU A 142 -2.36 7.44 55.83
N LEU A 143 -1.92 8.64 55.42
CA LEU A 143 -0.98 9.47 56.16
C LEU A 143 -1.67 10.49 57.07
N GLY A 144 -2.94 10.79 56.86
CA GLY A 144 -3.62 11.93 57.48
C GLY A 144 -3.44 13.23 56.68
N ASP A 145 -4.31 14.21 56.97
CA ASP A 145 -4.34 15.47 56.22
C ASP A 145 -3.05 16.30 56.38
N SER A 146 -2.48 16.34 57.59
CA SER A 146 -1.30 17.15 57.90
C SER A 146 -0.04 16.61 57.22
N GLU A 147 0.19 15.30 57.33
CA GLU A 147 1.33 14.59 56.74
C GLU A 147 1.22 14.56 55.21
N TYR A 148 0.01 14.41 54.66
CA TYR A 148 -0.21 14.51 53.22
C TYR A 148 0.10 15.92 52.69
N GLN A 149 -0.31 16.97 53.40
CA GLN A 149 0.06 18.35 53.04
C GLN A 149 1.57 18.56 53.07
N TRP A 150 2.26 18.00 54.07
CA TRP A 150 3.72 18.04 54.12
C TRP A 150 4.37 17.31 52.93
N LEU A 151 3.85 16.13 52.56
CA LEU A 151 4.31 15.37 51.40
C LEU A 151 4.16 16.20 50.12
N MET A 152 2.97 16.75 49.86
CA MET A 152 2.69 17.53 48.65
C MET A 152 3.51 18.83 48.59
N ASN A 153 3.83 19.45 49.73
CA ASN A 153 4.72 20.61 49.79
C ASN A 153 6.20 20.25 49.54
N THR A 154 6.57 18.98 49.75
CA THR A 154 7.94 18.48 49.56
C THR A 154 8.19 18.04 48.13
N LEU A 155 7.16 17.51 47.45
CA LEU A 155 7.22 17.10 46.05
C LEU A 155 7.36 18.29 45.11
N LYS A 156 8.26 18.18 44.14
CA LYS A 156 8.38 19.13 43.03
C LYS A 156 7.54 18.69 41.85
N ASP A 157 7.35 19.59 40.88
CA ASP A 157 6.64 19.28 39.63
C ASP A 157 7.27 18.08 38.91
N GLY A 158 6.46 17.04 38.68
CA GLY A 158 6.86 15.79 38.03
C GLY A 158 7.55 14.77 38.95
N GLU A 159 7.55 15.00 40.28
CA GLU A 159 7.93 13.99 41.26
C GLU A 159 6.67 13.27 41.79
N HIS A 160 6.80 11.98 42.05
CA HIS A 160 5.71 11.13 42.55
C HIS A 160 6.12 10.45 43.85
N ALA A 161 5.14 10.04 44.66
CA ALA A 161 5.40 9.45 45.96
C ALA A 161 4.77 8.08 46.08
N ILE A 162 5.52 7.11 46.59
CA ILE A 162 5.07 5.72 46.67
C ILE A 162 5.28 5.23 48.10
N VAL A 163 4.21 4.72 48.70
CA VAL A 163 4.22 4.16 50.05
C VAL A 163 4.50 2.66 49.97
N LEU A 164 5.37 2.18 50.85
CA LEU A 164 5.68 0.77 51.06
C LEU A 164 5.51 0.43 52.54
N LEU A 165 4.63 -0.54 52.83
CA LEU A 165 4.29 -1.01 54.16
C LEU A 165 4.57 -2.51 54.24
N GLY A 166 5.56 -2.91 55.05
CA GLY A 166 6.11 -4.26 55.02
C GLY A 166 6.13 -4.96 56.38
N ASN A 167 5.94 -6.27 56.33
CA ASN A 167 6.18 -7.23 57.40
C ASN A 167 7.02 -8.41 56.89
N GLY A 168 7.79 -9.05 57.77
CA GLY A 168 8.66 -10.17 57.42
C GLY A 168 10.02 -9.72 56.91
N TYR A 169 10.39 -10.17 55.70
CA TYR A 169 11.66 -9.82 55.05
C TYR A 169 11.75 -8.32 54.77
N SER A 170 12.85 -7.71 55.22
CA SER A 170 13.07 -6.28 55.06
C SER A 170 13.34 -5.92 53.59
N TYR A 171 12.51 -5.02 53.06
CA TYR A 171 12.68 -4.46 51.72
C TYR A 171 13.75 -3.36 51.67
N LYS A 172 14.25 -2.91 52.84
CA LYS A 172 15.23 -1.81 52.91
C LYS A 172 16.63 -2.21 52.52
N GLY A 173 16.94 -3.50 52.55
CA GLY A 173 18.24 -3.98 52.10
C GLY A 173 19.30 -4.12 53.19
N SER A 174 20.42 -4.74 52.81
CA SER A 174 21.63 -4.84 53.66
C SER A 174 22.53 -3.60 53.57
N GLY A 175 22.39 -2.82 52.50
CA GLY A 175 23.15 -1.60 52.23
C GLY A 175 22.55 -0.30 52.77
N TYR A 176 21.52 -0.37 53.63
CA TYR A 176 20.86 0.80 54.20
C TYR A 176 21.78 1.52 55.20
N VAL A 177 22.64 2.39 54.67
CA VAL A 177 23.47 3.36 55.37
C VAL A 177 23.22 4.75 54.80
N ARG A 178 23.53 5.81 55.55
CA ARG A 178 23.35 7.19 55.06
C ARG A 178 24.07 7.39 53.72
N GLY A 179 23.33 7.81 52.70
CA GLY A 179 23.84 7.98 51.33
C GLY A 179 23.91 6.70 50.48
N GLY A 180 23.38 5.57 50.98
CA GLY A 180 23.30 4.31 50.26
C GLY A 180 22.11 4.23 49.29
N ILE A 181 22.05 3.10 48.56
CA ILE A 181 20.94 2.71 47.69
C ILE A 181 20.09 1.64 48.37
N PHE A 182 18.82 1.58 48.02
CA PHE A 182 17.97 0.45 48.36
C PHE A 182 18.24 -0.68 47.37
N ASP A 183 18.96 -1.72 47.81
CA ASP A 183 19.45 -2.83 46.96
C ASP A 183 18.41 -3.95 46.76
N ARG A 184 17.25 -3.87 47.41
CA ARG A 184 16.20 -4.91 47.37
C ARG A 184 14.89 -4.47 46.71
N ILE A 185 14.75 -3.19 46.36
CA ILE A 185 13.53 -2.68 45.75
C ILE A 185 13.83 -1.83 44.54
N GLN A 186 13.00 -2.00 43.52
CA GLN A 186 12.95 -1.12 42.37
C GLN A 186 11.54 -1.05 41.80
N ILE A 187 11.28 0.00 41.03
CA ILE A 187 10.05 0.11 40.26
C ILE A 187 10.38 -0.13 38.80
N LEU A 188 9.60 -0.99 38.15
CA LEU A 188 9.70 -1.25 36.74
C LEU A 188 8.56 -0.57 35.99
N GLN A 189 8.89 0.25 34.99
CA GLN A 189 7.92 0.84 34.07
C GLN A 189 8.56 0.99 32.69
N ASN A 190 7.86 0.61 31.62
CA ASN A 190 8.36 0.72 30.23
C ASN A 190 9.77 0.15 29.99
N ASN A 191 10.08 -1.01 30.59
CA ASN A 191 11.41 -1.65 30.58
C ASN A 191 12.55 -0.86 31.26
N GLU A 192 12.25 0.25 31.93
CA GLU A 192 13.19 0.96 32.80
C GLU A 192 13.01 0.54 34.26
N ALA A 193 14.11 0.59 35.02
CA ALA A 193 14.15 0.25 36.44
C ALA A 193 14.55 1.48 37.27
N PHE A 194 13.65 1.93 38.15
CA PHE A 194 13.86 3.04 39.05
C PHE A 194 14.34 2.54 40.41
N ALA A 195 15.61 2.78 40.71
CA ALA A 195 16.20 2.51 42.01
C ALA A 195 16.09 3.73 42.94
N PHE A 196 15.97 3.46 44.25
CA PHE A 196 15.85 4.50 45.27
C PHE A 196 17.14 4.71 46.05
N ARG A 197 17.37 5.95 46.50
CA ARG A 197 18.44 6.33 47.44
C ARG A 197 17.87 6.74 48.79
N ASP A 198 18.72 6.78 49.80
CA ASP A 198 18.39 7.28 51.15
C ASP A 198 17.78 8.71 51.12
N LEU A 199 18.23 9.57 50.20
CA LEU A 199 17.70 10.93 50.02
C LEU A 199 16.26 10.97 49.46
N ASP A 200 15.79 9.85 48.92
CA ASP A 200 14.46 9.71 48.34
C ASP A 200 13.50 9.02 49.32
N HIS A 201 13.98 8.67 50.53
CA HIS A 201 13.24 7.92 51.52
C HIS A 201 12.84 8.78 52.72
N ASN A 202 11.60 8.60 53.15
CA ASN A 202 11.11 9.11 54.43
C ASN A 202 10.45 7.98 55.21
N ARG A 203 10.65 7.95 56.53
CA ARG A 203 9.98 6.97 57.40
C ARG A 203 8.59 7.47 57.78
N ILE A 204 7.60 6.58 57.68
CA ILE A 204 6.25 6.83 58.18
C ILE A 204 6.18 6.35 59.63
N THR A 205 5.67 7.19 60.52
CA THR A 205 5.60 6.88 61.96
C THR A 205 4.30 6.17 62.31
N ASP A 206 3.17 6.71 61.85
CA ASP A 206 1.83 6.21 62.13
C ASP A 206 0.98 6.18 60.85
N LEU A 207 -0.04 5.31 60.84
CA LEU A 207 -1.08 5.27 59.81
C LEU A 207 -2.40 5.72 60.43
N PHE A 208 -3.10 6.64 59.75
CA PHE A 208 -4.36 7.22 60.25
C PHE A 208 -5.60 6.53 59.69
N ILE A 209 -5.44 5.54 58.81
CA ILE A 209 -6.54 4.82 58.17
C ILE A 209 -7.17 3.79 59.12
N ASP A 210 -8.50 3.77 59.15
CA ASP A 210 -9.25 2.78 59.93
C ASP A 210 -9.08 1.37 59.34
N GLY A 211 -8.74 0.41 60.21
CA GLY A 211 -8.64 -1.02 59.86
C GLY A 211 -7.31 -1.46 59.26
N ALA A 212 -6.27 -0.63 59.29
CA ALA A 212 -4.92 -1.04 58.87
C ALA A 212 -4.32 -2.08 59.83
N PRO A 213 -3.63 -3.12 59.33
CA PRO A 213 -2.84 -4.01 60.17
C PRO A 213 -1.57 -3.29 60.65
N HIS A 214 -0.93 -3.84 61.69
CA HIS A 214 0.34 -3.31 62.17
C HIS A 214 1.48 -3.70 61.22
N PHE A 215 2.29 -2.72 60.81
CA PHE A 215 3.48 -2.92 60.00
C PHE A 215 4.77 -2.66 60.78
N LYS A 216 5.80 -3.47 60.55
CA LYS A 216 7.14 -3.25 61.14
C LYS A 216 7.92 -2.18 60.39
N GLU A 217 7.79 -2.15 59.06
CA GLU A 217 8.51 -1.23 58.19
C GLU A 217 7.54 -0.39 57.37
N MET A 218 7.45 0.91 57.68
CA MET A 218 6.62 1.86 56.94
C MET A 218 7.50 2.95 56.33
N SER A 219 7.47 3.06 55.02
CA SER A 219 8.35 3.94 54.25
C SER A 219 7.61 4.63 53.12
N LEU A 220 8.06 5.84 52.83
CA LEU A 220 7.63 6.68 51.72
C LEU A 220 8.84 6.90 50.82
N PHE A 221 8.70 6.62 49.53
CA PHE A 221 9.74 6.78 48.52
C PHE A 221 9.32 7.83 47.50
N ILE A 222 10.22 8.74 47.17
CA ILE A 222 10.01 9.79 46.16
C ILE A 222 10.66 9.35 44.85
N VAL A 223 9.85 9.20 43.82
CA VAL A 223 10.30 8.99 42.45
C VAL A 223 10.63 10.36 41.87
N ARG A 224 11.87 10.52 41.42
CA ARG A 224 12.40 11.82 41.00
C ARG A 224 12.09 12.10 39.54
N LYS A 225 11.98 13.38 39.18
CA LYS A 225 11.68 13.81 37.81
C LYS A 225 12.58 13.20 36.72
N HIS A 226 13.87 12.98 36.99
CA HIS A 226 14.80 12.40 36.01
C HIS A 226 14.54 10.93 35.67
N GLN A 227 13.59 10.29 36.36
CA GLN A 227 13.16 8.91 36.14
C GLN A 227 11.92 8.85 35.23
N ASP A 228 11.38 9.99 34.79
CA ASP A 228 10.25 10.10 33.84
C ASP A 228 9.06 9.16 34.12
N PHE A 229 8.79 8.91 35.41
CA PHE A 229 7.71 8.04 35.85
C PHE A 229 6.35 8.61 35.44
N ASN A 230 5.57 7.81 34.72
CA ASN A 230 4.23 8.17 34.26
C ASN A 230 3.17 7.47 35.14
N PRO A 231 2.39 8.19 35.96
CA PRO A 231 1.37 7.57 36.82
C PRO A 231 0.20 6.96 36.02
N GLY A 232 0.06 7.33 34.74
CA GLY A 232 -0.95 6.81 33.83
C GLY A 232 -0.65 5.43 33.26
N VAL A 233 0.59 4.96 33.41
CA VAL A 233 1.08 3.69 32.87
C VAL A 233 1.26 2.69 34.01
N ASP A 234 0.96 1.42 33.73
CA ASP A 234 1.16 0.34 34.69
C ASP A 234 2.63 0.21 35.06
N TRP A 235 2.89 0.04 36.35
CA TRP A 235 4.23 -0.15 36.89
C TRP A 235 4.26 -1.35 37.82
N GLN A 236 5.44 -1.92 38.04
CA GLN A 236 5.62 -3.07 38.91
C GLN A 236 6.58 -2.75 40.04
N LEU A 237 6.21 -3.09 41.27
CA LEU A 237 7.16 -3.15 42.37
C LEU A 237 7.93 -4.46 42.27
N GLU A 238 9.25 -4.39 42.18
CA GLU A 238 10.13 -5.55 42.21
C GLU A 238 10.86 -5.64 43.55
N LEU A 239 10.70 -6.77 44.22
CA LEU A 239 11.42 -7.15 45.43
C LEU A 239 12.49 -8.18 45.07
N LEU A 240 13.75 -7.86 45.37
CA LEU A 240 14.89 -8.75 45.21
C LEU A 240 15.15 -9.48 46.53
N VAL A 241 15.00 -10.79 46.52
CA VAL A 241 15.36 -11.65 47.65
C VAL A 241 16.78 -12.16 47.45
N ARG A 242 17.62 -11.94 48.46
CA ARG A 242 19.04 -12.32 48.44
C ARG A 242 19.28 -13.56 49.29
N ARG A 243 19.99 -14.55 48.75
CA ARG A 243 20.64 -15.64 49.51
C ARG A 243 22.15 -15.58 49.36
N GLN A 244 22.85 -15.62 50.49
CA GLN A 244 24.31 -15.53 50.53
C GLN A 244 24.93 -16.93 50.39
N THR A 245 25.72 -17.15 49.33
CA THR A 245 26.36 -18.44 49.03
C THR A 245 27.80 -18.52 49.57
N GLY A 246 28.46 -17.38 49.78
CA GLY A 246 29.83 -17.29 50.28
C GLY A 246 30.08 -16.04 51.12
N ALA A 247 31.35 -15.76 51.45
CA ALA A 247 31.70 -14.58 52.26
C ALA A 247 31.37 -13.25 51.57
N VAL A 248 31.38 -13.22 50.24
CA VAL A 248 31.08 -12.05 49.40
C VAL A 248 29.99 -12.36 48.37
N ASP A 249 29.90 -13.62 47.93
CA ASP A 249 28.98 -14.03 46.86
C ASP A 249 27.53 -14.20 47.36
N SER A 250 26.60 -13.74 46.54
CA SER A 250 25.17 -13.92 46.77
C SER A 250 24.39 -14.03 45.47
N VAL A 251 23.28 -14.76 45.55
CA VAL A 251 22.32 -14.94 44.46
C VAL A 251 21.06 -14.16 44.80
N PHE A 252 20.50 -13.47 43.80
CA PHE A 252 19.25 -12.73 43.91
C PHE A 252 18.17 -13.36 43.04
N THR A 253 16.93 -13.36 43.53
CA THR A 253 15.73 -13.71 42.76
C THR A 253 14.73 -12.57 42.88
N SER A 254 13.99 -12.32 41.79
CA SER A 254 13.06 -11.19 41.68
C SER A 254 11.61 -11.62 41.84
N PHE A 255 10.85 -10.89 42.65
CA PHE A 255 9.41 -11.04 42.78
C PHE A 255 8.72 -9.72 42.41
N LYS A 256 7.70 -9.77 41.55
CA LYS A 256 7.08 -8.57 40.98
C LYS A 256 5.61 -8.48 41.37
N GLY A 257 5.18 -7.30 41.79
CA GLY A 257 3.78 -6.96 42.01
C GLY A 257 3.34 -5.84 41.08
N SER A 258 2.28 -6.05 40.30
CA SER A 258 1.76 -5.04 39.37
C SER A 258 0.86 -4.02 40.06
N TYR A 259 1.02 -2.75 39.70
CA TYR A 259 0.16 -1.64 40.07
C TYR A 259 -0.49 -1.03 38.83
N HIS A 260 -1.82 -0.93 38.86
CA HIS A 260 -2.60 -0.24 37.83
C HIS A 260 -3.21 1.01 38.46
N GLY A 261 -2.83 2.18 37.96
CA GLY A 261 -3.44 3.44 38.40
C GLY A 261 -4.91 3.50 37.99
N LEU A 262 -5.81 3.77 38.93
CA LEU A 262 -7.24 3.82 38.65
C LEU A 262 -7.62 5.07 37.86
N GLU A 263 -8.45 4.92 36.82
CA GLU A 263 -8.88 6.01 35.94
C GLU A 263 -9.55 7.17 36.70
N LYS A 264 -10.25 6.87 37.80
CA LYS A 264 -10.90 7.90 38.65
C LYS A 264 -9.92 8.89 39.30
N TYR A 265 -8.63 8.55 39.40
CA TYR A 265 -7.62 9.38 40.06
C TYR A 265 -6.67 10.08 39.08
N LEU A 266 -6.74 9.76 37.78
CA LEU A 266 -5.73 10.12 36.79
C LEU A 266 -6.38 10.77 35.58
N ASP A 267 -5.80 11.86 35.12
CA ASP A 267 -6.08 12.43 33.80
C ASP A 267 -5.06 11.85 32.79
N ARG A 268 -5.54 10.98 31.91
CA ARG A 268 -4.75 10.34 30.86
C ARG A 268 -5.03 11.06 29.53
N PRO A 269 -4.07 11.83 28.99
CA PRO A 269 -4.28 12.45 27.69
C PRO A 269 -4.41 11.36 26.61
N PRO A 270 -5.14 11.63 25.51
CA PRO A 270 -5.32 10.66 24.46
C PRO A 270 -3.97 10.22 23.89
N VAL A 271 -3.83 8.91 23.69
CA VAL A 271 -2.66 8.28 23.10
C VAL A 271 -2.40 8.86 21.71
N ILE A 272 -1.18 9.34 21.45
CA ILE A 272 -0.77 9.78 20.12
C ILE A 272 -0.37 8.54 19.33
N LEU A 273 -1.27 8.08 18.47
CA LEU A 273 -0.95 7.02 17.51
C LEU A 273 -0.06 7.63 16.41
N PRO A 274 1.15 7.10 16.16
CA PRO A 274 1.93 7.52 15.00
C PRO A 274 1.15 7.22 13.73
N GLU A 275 1.14 8.15 12.78
CA GLU A 275 0.49 7.93 11.48
C GLU A 275 1.05 6.65 10.83
N PRO A 276 0.18 5.73 10.37
CA PRO A 276 0.64 4.48 9.78
C PRO A 276 1.49 4.77 8.55
N GLU A 277 2.68 4.16 8.48
CA GLU A 277 3.51 4.22 7.28
C GLU A 277 2.75 3.56 6.13
N LEU A 278 2.36 4.35 5.14
CA LEU A 278 1.71 3.86 3.93
C LEU A 278 2.58 2.78 3.28
N THR A 279 1.97 1.68 2.87
CA THR A 279 2.66 0.62 2.12
C THR A 279 3.21 1.16 0.80
N LEU A 280 4.25 0.54 0.24
CA LEU A 280 4.86 0.98 -1.02
C LEU A 280 3.82 1.12 -2.14
N THR A 281 2.87 0.20 -2.19
CA THR A 281 1.76 0.24 -3.14
C THR A 281 0.88 1.48 -2.91
N GLU A 282 0.47 1.75 -1.68
CA GLU A 282 -0.35 2.93 -1.36
C GLU A 282 0.37 4.25 -1.69
N GLN A 283 1.68 4.32 -1.43
CA GLN A 283 2.49 5.49 -1.77
C GLN A 283 2.51 5.75 -3.27
N VAL A 284 2.75 4.70 -4.08
CA VAL A 284 2.78 4.82 -5.55
C VAL A 284 1.42 5.25 -6.10
N TRP A 285 0.33 4.69 -5.58
CA TRP A 285 -1.02 5.05 -6.01
C TRP A 285 -1.41 6.47 -5.61
N HIS A 286 -0.96 6.93 -4.45
CA HIS A 286 -1.16 8.31 -4.01
C HIS A 286 -0.36 9.28 -4.88
N ASP A 287 0.90 8.97 -5.21
CA ASP A 287 1.74 9.83 -6.05
C ASP A 287 1.26 9.86 -7.51
N LYS A 288 0.67 8.76 -8.00
CA LYS A 288 0.12 8.63 -9.35
C LYS A 288 -1.39 8.88 -9.43
N GLN A 289 -1.97 9.55 -8.43
CA GLN A 289 -3.41 9.74 -8.34
C GLN A 289 -3.98 10.50 -9.55
N VAL A 290 -3.25 11.51 -10.06
CA VAL A 290 -3.69 12.30 -11.22
C VAL A 290 -3.75 11.43 -12.47
N GLU A 291 -2.71 10.63 -12.73
CA GLU A 291 -2.67 9.70 -13.85
C GLU A 291 -3.80 8.67 -13.78
N VAL A 292 -4.04 8.12 -12.59
CA VAL A 292 -5.14 7.17 -12.34
C VAL A 292 -6.49 7.80 -12.65
N VAL A 293 -6.79 8.98 -12.11
CA VAL A 293 -8.07 9.66 -12.31
C VAL A 293 -8.31 9.97 -13.78
N VAL A 294 -7.31 10.54 -14.48
CA VAL A 294 -7.44 10.88 -15.91
C VAL A 294 -7.62 9.62 -16.74
N LEU A 295 -6.87 8.55 -16.46
CA LEU A 295 -7.00 7.28 -17.18
C LEU A 295 -8.37 6.64 -16.94
N SER A 296 -8.88 6.66 -15.70
CA SER A 296 -10.23 6.17 -15.39
C SER A 296 -11.32 6.95 -16.13
N ILE A 297 -11.20 8.28 -16.21
CA ILE A 297 -12.11 9.11 -17.01
C ILE A 297 -12.03 8.72 -18.49
N LEU A 298 -10.83 8.53 -19.04
CA LEU A 298 -10.65 8.10 -20.43
C LEU A 298 -11.29 6.72 -20.69
N MET A 299 -11.16 5.78 -19.75
CA MET A 299 -11.78 4.45 -19.86
C MET A 299 -13.31 4.54 -19.83
N LEU A 300 -13.87 5.36 -18.94
CA LEU A 300 -15.31 5.61 -18.89
C LEU A 300 -15.82 6.25 -20.18
N LEU A 301 -15.08 7.23 -20.71
CA LEU A 301 -15.39 7.87 -22.00
C LEU A 301 -15.38 6.86 -23.15
N LEU A 302 -14.38 5.97 -23.19
CA LEU A 302 -14.30 4.92 -24.18
C LEU A 302 -15.51 3.97 -24.07
N LEU A 303 -15.80 3.45 -22.87
CA LEU A 303 -16.94 2.56 -22.65
C LEU A 303 -18.25 3.22 -23.04
N ALA A 304 -18.47 4.49 -22.67
CA ALA A 304 -19.64 5.26 -23.07
C ALA A 304 -19.72 5.40 -24.61
N SER A 305 -18.61 5.70 -25.28
CA SER A 305 -18.58 5.82 -26.75
C SER A 305 -18.93 4.52 -27.47
N LEU A 306 -18.53 3.37 -26.92
CA LEU A 306 -18.85 2.05 -27.46
C LEU A 306 -20.31 1.67 -27.20
N PHE A 307 -20.85 2.00 -26.02
CA PHE A 307 -22.24 1.77 -25.70
C PHE A 307 -23.19 2.61 -26.58
N PHE A 308 -22.85 3.89 -26.79
CA PHE A 308 -23.61 4.83 -27.63
C PHE A 308 -23.18 4.85 -29.11
N GLN A 309 -22.46 3.82 -29.58
CA GLN A 309 -21.92 3.79 -30.94
C GLN A 309 -22.97 4.00 -32.04
N ASP A 310 -24.19 3.46 -31.87
CA ASP A 310 -25.25 3.56 -32.88
C ASP A 310 -25.76 5.00 -33.08
N ILE A 311 -25.61 5.86 -32.07
CA ILE A 311 -25.94 7.29 -32.13
C ILE A 311 -24.77 8.06 -32.73
N LEU A 312 -23.55 7.81 -32.24
CA LEU A 312 -22.33 8.47 -32.70
C LEU A 312 -22.12 8.30 -34.20
N VAL A 313 -22.31 7.07 -34.69
CA VAL A 313 -22.08 6.68 -36.08
C VAL A 313 -23.02 7.39 -37.07
N ARG A 314 -24.19 7.87 -36.63
CA ARG A 314 -25.11 8.68 -37.46
C ARG A 314 -24.58 10.09 -37.75
N HIS A 315 -23.66 10.58 -36.93
CA HIS A 315 -23.01 11.87 -37.08
C HIS A 315 -21.53 11.67 -37.48
N PRO A 316 -21.24 11.44 -38.78
CA PRO A 316 -19.91 11.00 -39.24
C PRO A 316 -18.80 11.99 -38.88
N THR A 317 -19.03 13.30 -39.06
CA THR A 317 -18.02 14.34 -38.77
C THR A 317 -17.68 14.39 -37.28
N PHE A 318 -18.68 14.31 -36.40
CA PHE A 318 -18.47 14.27 -34.95
C PHE A 318 -17.73 13.00 -34.54
N MET A 319 -18.13 11.83 -35.05
CA MET A 319 -17.49 10.56 -34.72
C MET A 319 -16.01 10.53 -35.15
N HIS A 320 -15.71 10.97 -36.37
CA HIS A 320 -14.33 11.03 -36.84
C HIS A 320 -13.51 12.01 -35.99
N ASN A 321 -13.99 13.21 -35.72
CA ASN A 321 -13.27 14.18 -34.89
C ASN A 321 -13.05 13.68 -33.45
N PHE A 322 -14.08 13.07 -32.84
CA PHE A 322 -14.00 12.47 -31.51
C PHE A 322 -12.93 11.37 -31.48
N ARG A 323 -12.93 10.47 -32.47
CA ARG A 323 -11.93 9.41 -32.59
C ARG A 323 -10.52 9.99 -32.71
N HIS A 324 -10.28 10.96 -33.60
CA HIS A 324 -8.95 11.56 -33.74
C HIS A 324 -8.48 12.22 -32.45
N CYS A 325 -9.36 12.96 -31.77
CA CYS A 325 -9.06 13.57 -30.47
C CYS A 325 -8.68 12.50 -29.44
N PHE A 326 -9.46 11.42 -29.33
CA PHE A 326 -9.17 10.31 -28.42
C PHE A 326 -7.81 9.69 -28.72
N LEU A 327 -7.49 9.42 -29.99
CA LEU A 327 -6.21 8.84 -30.38
C LEU A 327 -5.03 9.77 -30.07
N VAL A 328 -5.17 11.08 -30.25
CA VAL A 328 -4.14 12.05 -29.86
C VAL A 328 -3.90 12.01 -28.35
N VAL A 329 -4.96 11.97 -27.56
CA VAL A 329 -4.86 11.85 -26.09
C VAL A 329 -4.17 10.55 -25.69
N THR A 330 -4.52 9.42 -26.31
CA THR A 330 -3.87 8.13 -26.07
C THR A 330 -2.36 8.18 -26.38
N VAL A 331 -1.96 8.75 -27.51
CA VAL A 331 -0.53 8.81 -27.88
C VAL A 331 0.26 9.73 -26.96
N VAL A 332 -0.28 10.92 -26.66
CA VAL A 332 0.43 11.94 -25.86
C VAL A 332 0.48 11.57 -24.39
N PHE A 333 -0.66 11.29 -23.77
CA PHE A 333 -0.73 11.04 -22.33
C PHE A 333 -0.34 9.60 -21.99
N ILE A 334 -1.05 8.62 -22.55
CA ILE A 334 -0.78 7.20 -22.22
C ILE A 334 0.59 6.79 -22.78
N GLY A 335 0.90 7.13 -24.03
CA GLY A 335 2.17 6.80 -24.67
C GLY A 335 3.37 7.57 -24.11
N TRP A 336 3.52 8.85 -24.50
CA TRP A 336 4.75 9.60 -24.23
C TRP A 336 4.89 10.14 -22.81
N GLN A 337 3.80 10.50 -22.14
CA GLN A 337 3.85 11.07 -20.80
C GLN A 337 3.96 9.99 -19.71
N TRP A 338 3.18 8.91 -19.83
CA TRP A 338 3.09 7.87 -18.80
C TRP A 338 3.80 6.57 -19.15
N GLY A 339 4.17 6.33 -20.41
CA GLY A 339 4.80 5.07 -20.82
C GLY A 339 3.87 3.85 -20.72
N GLY A 340 2.56 4.07 -20.63
CA GLY A 340 1.53 3.05 -20.45
C GLY A 340 1.31 2.22 -21.71
N GLN A 341 2.17 1.24 -21.95
CA GLN A 341 2.08 0.37 -23.12
C GLN A 341 2.14 -1.09 -22.68
N LEU A 342 1.08 -1.84 -22.97
CA LEU A 342 1.13 -3.29 -22.84
C LEU A 342 2.08 -3.85 -23.89
N SER A 343 2.91 -4.82 -23.49
CA SER A 343 3.84 -5.55 -24.33
C SER A 343 3.63 -7.06 -24.15
N ILE A 344 4.22 -7.86 -25.04
CA ILE A 344 4.21 -9.32 -24.91
C ILE A 344 4.93 -9.80 -23.63
N VAL A 345 5.91 -9.04 -23.13
CA VAL A 345 6.62 -9.35 -21.88
C VAL A 345 5.63 -9.41 -20.73
N ASN A 346 4.73 -8.42 -20.62
CA ASN A 346 3.72 -8.41 -19.55
C ASN A 346 2.81 -9.63 -19.60
N VAL A 347 2.52 -10.16 -20.79
CA VAL A 347 1.72 -11.39 -20.96
C VAL A 347 2.51 -12.60 -20.43
N PHE A 348 3.80 -12.70 -20.74
CA PHE A 348 4.66 -13.77 -20.23
C PHE A 348 4.84 -13.67 -18.72
N THR A 349 5.05 -12.47 -18.18
CA THR A 349 5.12 -12.24 -16.72
C THR A 349 3.83 -12.69 -16.03
N PHE A 350 2.66 -12.39 -16.61
CA PHE A 350 1.37 -12.85 -16.07
C PHE A 350 1.20 -14.38 -16.15
N LEU A 351 1.55 -14.99 -17.30
CA LEU A 351 1.47 -16.44 -17.47
C LEU A 351 2.41 -17.19 -16.53
N GLN A 352 3.61 -16.67 -16.33
CA GLN A 352 4.59 -17.24 -15.40
C GLN A 352 4.16 -17.02 -13.95
N ALA A 353 3.62 -15.86 -13.61
CA ALA A 353 3.06 -15.57 -12.29
C ALA A 353 1.86 -16.46 -11.93
N LEU A 354 1.13 -17.01 -12.91
CA LEU A 354 0.10 -18.03 -12.67
C LEU A 354 0.70 -19.41 -12.34
N MET A 355 1.94 -19.66 -12.78
CA MET A 355 2.66 -20.92 -12.56
C MET A 355 3.57 -20.89 -11.31
N SER A 356 3.90 -19.71 -10.77
CA SER A 356 4.72 -19.51 -9.56
C SER A 356 3.93 -18.88 -8.40
N ASP A 357 4.49 -18.88 -7.18
CA ASP A 357 3.88 -18.22 -6.02
C ASP A 357 3.58 -16.74 -6.32
N PHE A 358 2.30 -16.41 -6.25
CA PHE A 358 1.75 -15.19 -6.80
C PHE A 358 1.94 -13.99 -5.84
N SER A 359 2.50 -12.86 -6.30
CA SER A 359 2.52 -11.59 -5.56
C SER A 359 1.90 -10.44 -6.38
N TRP A 360 0.77 -9.89 -5.91
CA TRP A 360 0.07 -8.77 -6.58
C TRP A 360 0.90 -7.48 -6.53
N ASP A 361 1.85 -7.40 -5.60
CA ASP A 361 2.62 -6.21 -5.30
C ASP A 361 3.34 -5.68 -6.54
N LEU A 362 4.04 -6.54 -7.30
CA LEU A 362 4.79 -6.10 -8.48
C LEU A 362 3.90 -5.51 -9.59
N PHE A 363 2.67 -6.00 -9.73
CA PHE A 363 1.72 -5.46 -10.71
C PHE A 363 1.07 -4.15 -10.24
N LEU A 364 0.84 -4.02 -8.93
CA LEU A 364 0.24 -2.81 -8.35
C LEU A 364 1.24 -1.64 -8.26
N LEU A 365 2.54 -1.89 -8.44
CA LEU A 365 3.57 -0.84 -8.52
C LEU A 365 3.51 0.01 -9.80
N ASP A 366 2.78 -0.42 -10.84
CA ASP A 366 2.49 0.43 -12.00
C ASP A 366 0.96 0.58 -12.18
N PRO A 367 0.35 1.61 -11.56
CA PRO A 367 -1.09 1.83 -11.62
C PRO A 367 -1.61 2.00 -13.06
N VAL A 368 -0.82 2.59 -13.95
CA VAL A 368 -1.22 2.86 -15.34
C VAL A 368 -1.29 1.55 -16.12
N ILE A 369 -0.25 0.72 -16.06
CA ILE A 369 -0.24 -0.60 -16.70
C ILE A 369 -1.33 -1.49 -16.12
N PHE A 370 -1.55 -1.45 -14.80
CA PHE A 370 -2.59 -2.22 -14.13
C PHE A 370 -4.00 -1.86 -14.65
N ILE A 371 -4.32 -0.56 -14.71
CA ILE A 371 -5.62 -0.10 -15.24
C ILE A 371 -5.77 -0.44 -16.72
N LEU A 372 -4.71 -0.31 -17.53
CA LEU A 372 -4.73 -0.70 -18.94
C LEU A 372 -4.96 -2.20 -19.12
N TRP A 373 -4.38 -3.04 -18.27
CA TRP A 373 -4.65 -4.48 -18.25
C TRP A 373 -6.10 -4.78 -17.86
N GLY A 374 -6.62 -4.12 -16.83
CA GLY A 374 -8.04 -4.22 -16.45
C GLY A 374 -8.96 -3.80 -17.59
N ALA A 375 -8.67 -2.69 -18.26
CA ALA A 375 -9.40 -2.23 -19.43
C ALA A 375 -9.27 -3.21 -20.63
N ALA A 376 -8.08 -3.76 -20.86
CA ALA A 376 -7.87 -4.78 -21.89
C ALA A 376 -8.69 -6.04 -21.60
N ALA A 377 -8.72 -6.51 -20.34
CA ALA A 377 -9.53 -7.67 -19.93
C ALA A 377 -11.03 -7.42 -20.12
N VAL A 378 -11.55 -6.27 -19.66
CA VAL A 378 -12.97 -5.90 -19.81
C VAL A 378 -13.35 -5.76 -21.29
N THR A 379 -12.53 -5.05 -22.08
CA THR A 379 -12.81 -4.85 -23.51
C THR A 379 -12.68 -6.15 -24.30
N MET A 380 -11.75 -7.03 -23.93
CA MET A 380 -11.59 -8.36 -24.52
C MET A 380 -12.82 -9.24 -24.29
N LEU A 381 -13.36 -9.25 -23.07
CA LEU A 381 -14.53 -10.07 -22.73
C LEU A 381 -15.80 -9.60 -23.47
N LEU A 382 -15.97 -8.28 -23.64
CA LEU A 382 -17.19 -7.71 -24.21
C LEU A 382 -17.14 -7.51 -25.74
N TRP A 383 -16.04 -6.96 -26.29
CA TRP A 383 -15.88 -6.62 -27.71
C TRP A 383 -14.72 -7.34 -28.41
N GLY A 384 -13.89 -8.06 -27.66
CA GLY A 384 -12.65 -8.65 -28.15
C GLY A 384 -11.48 -7.67 -28.18
N ARG A 385 -10.34 -8.11 -28.73
CA ARG A 385 -9.11 -7.29 -28.81
C ARG A 385 -9.21 -6.01 -29.66
N ALA A 386 -10.27 -5.91 -30.47
CA ALA A 386 -10.42 -4.90 -31.51
C ALA A 386 -10.45 -3.47 -30.94
N VAL A 387 -11.07 -3.31 -29.76
CA VAL A 387 -11.15 -2.03 -29.06
C VAL A 387 -9.78 -1.61 -28.53
N TYR A 388 -9.05 -2.51 -27.87
CA TYR A 388 -7.73 -2.20 -27.31
C TYR A 388 -6.75 -1.75 -28.40
N CYS A 389 -6.54 -2.56 -29.45
CA CYS A 389 -5.61 -2.24 -30.54
C CYS A 389 -6.07 -1.05 -31.40
N GLY A 390 -7.36 -0.73 -31.36
CA GLY A 390 -7.99 0.35 -32.12
C GLY A 390 -7.98 1.71 -31.46
N TRP A 391 -8.17 1.75 -30.13
CA TRP A 391 -8.42 2.97 -29.36
C TRP A 391 -7.40 3.18 -28.22
N LEU A 392 -7.11 2.12 -27.45
CA LEU A 392 -6.31 2.22 -26.22
C LEU A 392 -4.81 2.08 -26.44
N CYS A 393 -4.38 1.30 -27.42
CA CYS A 393 -2.96 1.05 -27.69
C CYS A 393 -2.29 2.31 -28.27
N PRO A 394 -1.33 2.94 -27.55
CA PRO A 394 -0.61 4.11 -28.04
C PRO A 394 0.08 3.88 -29.38
N PHE A 395 0.75 2.74 -29.57
CA PHE A 395 1.41 2.44 -30.85
C PHE A 395 0.42 2.32 -32.01
N GLY A 396 -0.72 1.65 -31.76
CA GLY A 396 -1.79 1.55 -32.74
C GLY A 396 -2.37 2.93 -33.07
N ALA A 397 -2.58 3.80 -32.08
CA ALA A 397 -3.08 5.15 -32.25
C ALA A 397 -2.09 6.03 -33.04
N LEU A 398 -0.79 5.93 -32.76
CA LEU A 398 0.25 6.63 -33.50
C LEU A 398 0.23 6.23 -34.99
N GLN A 399 0.16 4.94 -35.29
CA GLN A 399 0.07 4.43 -36.66
C GLN A 399 -1.19 4.87 -37.42
N GLU A 400 -2.27 5.15 -36.69
CA GLU A 400 -3.50 5.67 -37.27
C GLU A 400 -3.36 7.15 -37.58
N LEU A 401 -2.88 7.95 -36.63
CA LEU A 401 -2.68 9.39 -36.80
C LEU A 401 -1.66 9.70 -37.90
N MET A 402 -0.56 8.94 -37.98
CA MET A 402 0.41 9.07 -39.07
C MET A 402 -0.23 8.81 -40.44
N ASN A 403 -1.11 7.83 -40.55
CA ASN A 403 -1.80 7.53 -41.80
C ASN A 403 -2.85 8.61 -42.17
N VAL A 404 -3.57 9.15 -41.18
CA VAL A 404 -4.48 10.28 -41.39
C VAL A 404 -3.70 11.50 -41.90
N PHE A 405 -2.55 11.79 -41.30
CA PHE A 405 -1.66 12.86 -41.75
C PHE A 405 -1.07 12.60 -43.15
N ALA A 406 -0.68 11.37 -43.44
CA ALA A 406 -0.20 10.96 -44.76
C ALA A 406 -1.25 11.21 -45.86
N ARG A 407 -2.52 10.90 -45.57
CA ARG A 407 -3.65 11.16 -46.48
C ARG A 407 -3.96 12.63 -46.61
N TYR A 408 -3.81 13.42 -45.55
CA TYR A 408 -3.91 14.88 -45.62
C TYR A 408 -2.89 15.46 -46.60
N ILE A 409 -1.66 14.89 -46.64
CA ILE A 409 -0.59 15.25 -47.58
C ILE A 409 -0.74 14.53 -48.95
N LYS A 410 -1.79 13.70 -49.12
CA LYS A 410 -2.10 12.94 -50.35
C LYS A 410 -1.03 11.92 -50.77
N ILE A 411 -0.35 11.30 -49.79
CA ILE A 411 0.57 10.18 -50.06
C ILE A 411 -0.25 8.95 -50.54
N PRO A 412 0.16 8.27 -51.63
CA PRO A 412 -0.55 7.11 -52.14
C PRO A 412 -0.61 5.98 -51.11
N GLN A 413 -1.80 5.42 -50.91
CA GLN A 413 -2.03 4.27 -50.03
C GLN A 413 -1.93 2.98 -50.84
N PHE A 414 -1.13 2.03 -50.37
CA PHE A 414 -0.94 0.74 -51.04
C PHE A 414 -1.61 -0.39 -50.23
N GLU A 415 -2.65 -0.95 -50.82
CA GLU A 415 -3.36 -2.10 -50.28
C GLU A 415 -2.88 -3.40 -50.94
N LEU A 416 -2.57 -4.40 -50.13
CA LEU A 416 -2.12 -5.71 -50.61
C LEU A 416 -3.31 -6.50 -51.16
N PRO A 417 -3.09 -7.33 -52.20
CA PRO A 417 -4.10 -8.29 -52.66
C PRO A 417 -4.55 -9.22 -51.53
N TRP A 418 -5.84 -9.57 -51.49
CA TRP A 418 -6.45 -10.36 -50.41
C TRP A 418 -5.69 -11.66 -50.08
N ALA A 419 -5.28 -12.42 -51.10
CA ALA A 419 -4.56 -13.69 -50.91
C ALA A 419 -3.20 -13.53 -50.22
N VAL A 420 -2.52 -12.40 -50.44
CA VAL A 420 -1.24 -12.09 -49.77
C VAL A 420 -1.54 -11.65 -48.35
N HIS A 421 -2.51 -10.75 -48.19
CA HIS A 421 -2.94 -10.21 -46.91
C HIS A 421 -3.31 -11.31 -45.89
N GLU A 422 -4.12 -12.29 -46.31
CA GLU A 422 -4.57 -13.40 -45.46
C GLU A 422 -3.40 -14.26 -44.96
N ARG A 423 -2.39 -14.51 -45.81
CA ARG A 423 -1.20 -15.29 -45.45
C ARG A 423 -0.26 -14.52 -44.52
N LEU A 424 -0.10 -13.22 -44.74
CA LEU A 424 0.77 -12.38 -43.91
C LEU A 424 0.26 -12.26 -42.47
N TRP A 425 -1.04 -12.46 -42.21
CA TRP A 425 -1.56 -12.52 -40.85
C TRP A 425 -0.96 -13.67 -40.03
N ALA A 426 -0.55 -14.78 -40.65
CA ALA A 426 0.05 -15.91 -39.94
C ALA A 426 1.38 -15.53 -39.30
N ILE A 427 2.11 -14.54 -39.84
CA ILE A 427 3.46 -14.16 -39.39
C ILE A 427 3.45 -13.74 -37.92
N LYS A 428 2.53 -12.88 -37.48
CA LYS A 428 2.44 -12.48 -36.06
C LYS A 428 2.18 -13.65 -35.11
N TYR A 429 1.43 -14.68 -35.55
CA TYR A 429 1.18 -15.88 -34.73
C TYR A 429 2.42 -16.78 -34.67
N LEU A 430 3.21 -16.86 -35.76
CA LEU A 430 4.49 -17.54 -35.76
C LEU A 430 5.51 -16.85 -34.84
N ILE A 431 5.56 -15.51 -34.86
CA ILE A 431 6.40 -14.72 -33.94
C ILE A 431 5.98 -14.98 -32.50
N LEU A 432 4.68 -14.95 -32.19
CA LEU A 432 4.17 -15.28 -30.86
C LEU A 432 4.58 -16.69 -30.41
N LEU A 433 4.42 -17.69 -31.27
CA LEU A 433 4.77 -19.08 -30.95
C LEU A 433 6.27 -19.24 -30.72
N ALA A 434 7.11 -18.57 -31.51
CA ALA A 434 8.56 -18.55 -31.31
C ALA A 434 8.95 -17.89 -29.98
N LEU A 435 8.39 -16.71 -29.66
CA LEU A 435 8.64 -16.02 -28.39
C LEU A 435 8.16 -16.83 -27.18
N PHE A 436 7.00 -17.46 -27.29
CA PHE A 436 6.49 -18.36 -26.25
C PHE A 436 7.44 -19.55 -26.04
N GLY A 437 7.93 -20.18 -27.11
CA GLY A 437 8.93 -21.24 -27.02
C GLY A 437 10.22 -20.80 -26.32
N LEU A 438 10.72 -19.61 -26.63
CA LEU A 438 11.90 -19.03 -25.96
C LEU A 438 11.63 -18.70 -24.48
N SER A 439 10.42 -18.27 -24.14
CA SER A 439 10.04 -17.94 -22.76
C SER A 439 10.04 -19.14 -21.81
N LEU A 440 9.84 -20.36 -22.34
CA LEU A 440 9.90 -21.60 -21.56
C LEU A 440 11.33 -22.00 -21.19
N ASP A 441 12.33 -21.58 -21.98
CA ASP A 441 13.75 -21.85 -21.73
C ASP A 441 14.37 -20.77 -20.83
N SER A 442 14.14 -19.49 -21.13
CA SER A 442 14.58 -18.37 -20.29
C SER A 442 13.75 -17.11 -20.50
N LEU A 443 13.22 -16.55 -19.40
CA LEU A 443 12.51 -15.28 -19.42
C LEU A 443 13.38 -14.13 -19.96
N ALA A 444 14.68 -14.11 -19.60
CA ALA A 444 15.61 -13.07 -20.04
C ALA A 444 15.84 -13.10 -21.57
N LEU A 445 15.88 -14.30 -22.17
CA LEU A 445 15.97 -14.43 -23.62
C LEU A 445 14.68 -13.95 -24.28
N ALA A 446 13.52 -14.34 -23.76
CA ALA A 446 12.23 -13.88 -24.29
C ALA A 446 12.07 -12.36 -24.23
N GLU A 447 12.53 -11.71 -23.16
CA GLU A 447 12.54 -10.24 -23.04
C GLU A 447 13.42 -9.59 -24.10
N ARG A 448 14.60 -10.14 -24.37
CA ARG A 448 15.51 -9.61 -25.40
C ARG A 448 14.94 -9.77 -26.81
N PHE A 449 14.30 -10.90 -27.11
CA PHE A 449 13.66 -11.12 -28.41
C PHE A 449 12.31 -10.39 -28.54
N ALA A 450 11.67 -10.03 -27.42
CA ALA A 450 10.46 -9.20 -27.39
C ALA A 450 10.71 -7.75 -27.83
N ASP A 451 11.96 -7.30 -27.95
CA ASP A 451 12.33 -6.02 -28.58
C ASP A 451 11.93 -5.91 -30.06
N ILE A 452 11.43 -7.00 -30.67
CA ILE A 452 10.70 -6.93 -31.94
C ILE A 452 9.49 -6.00 -31.88
N GLU A 453 8.95 -5.76 -30.67
CA GLU A 453 7.96 -4.72 -30.43
C GLU A 453 8.65 -3.35 -30.29
N PRO A 454 8.43 -2.39 -31.21
CA PRO A 454 9.06 -1.07 -31.15
C PRO A 454 8.50 -0.18 -30.02
N PHE A 455 7.71 -0.75 -29.10
CA PHE A 455 7.02 -0.08 -28.01
C PHE A 455 7.98 0.59 -27.04
N LYS A 456 8.99 -0.15 -26.56
CA LYS A 456 10.02 0.34 -25.64
C LYS A 456 10.80 1.50 -26.27
N THR A 457 11.18 1.36 -27.53
CA THR A 457 11.92 2.40 -28.27
C THR A 457 11.07 3.64 -28.52
N THR A 458 9.79 3.48 -28.87
CA THR A 458 8.92 4.61 -29.28
C THR A 458 8.39 5.41 -28.10
N PHE A 459 7.97 4.75 -27.03
CA PHE A 459 7.28 5.41 -25.90
C PHE A 459 8.12 5.48 -24.65
N LEU A 460 8.69 4.35 -24.21
CA LEU A 460 9.45 4.30 -22.96
C LEU A 460 10.76 5.11 -23.05
N LEU A 461 11.51 4.90 -24.13
CA LEU A 461 12.81 5.53 -24.36
C LEU A 461 12.76 6.73 -25.31
N LYS A 462 11.59 7.06 -25.89
CA LYS A 462 11.40 8.25 -26.75
C LYS A 462 12.46 8.41 -27.85
N PHE A 463 12.84 7.30 -28.49
CA PHE A 463 13.91 7.18 -29.50
C PHE A 463 15.35 7.40 -29.00
N ASP A 464 15.57 7.43 -27.69
CA ASP A 464 16.90 7.44 -27.07
C ASP A 464 17.37 6.00 -26.81
N ARG A 465 17.76 5.30 -27.88
CA ARG A 465 18.27 3.91 -27.84
C ARG A 465 19.35 3.73 -28.90
N GLU A 466 20.09 2.63 -28.83
CA GLU A 466 21.05 2.24 -29.86
C GLU A 466 20.44 2.30 -31.26
N TRP A 467 21.23 2.80 -32.21
CA TRP A 467 20.79 3.13 -33.57
C TRP A 467 20.04 2.01 -34.32
N PRO A 468 20.40 0.71 -34.22
CA PRO A 468 19.66 -0.36 -34.88
C PRO A 468 18.18 -0.45 -34.47
N PHE A 469 17.88 -0.26 -33.19
CA PHE A 469 16.49 -0.32 -32.69
C PHE A 469 15.67 0.90 -33.12
N VAL A 470 16.31 2.07 -33.14
CA VAL A 470 15.69 3.31 -33.61
C VAL A 470 15.40 3.21 -35.11
N ALA A 471 16.38 2.76 -35.91
CA ALA A 471 16.21 2.56 -37.34
C ALA A 471 15.08 1.57 -37.64
N TYR A 472 15.00 0.45 -36.91
CA TYR A 472 13.91 -0.52 -37.05
C TYR A 472 12.54 0.10 -36.77
N ALA A 473 12.39 0.83 -35.65
CA ALA A 473 11.13 1.48 -35.31
C ALA A 473 10.72 2.52 -36.36
N VAL A 474 11.66 3.36 -36.83
CA VAL A 474 11.41 4.37 -37.86
C VAL A 474 10.99 3.72 -39.18
N VAL A 475 11.66 2.65 -39.62
CA VAL A 475 11.28 1.92 -40.84
C VAL A 475 9.85 1.39 -40.76
N LEU A 476 9.45 0.81 -39.63
CA LEU A 476 8.07 0.35 -39.44
C LEU A 476 7.05 1.49 -39.48
N LEU A 477 7.38 2.65 -38.92
CA LEU A 477 6.54 3.85 -38.99
C LEU A 477 6.47 4.44 -40.40
N LEU A 478 7.56 4.40 -41.17
CA LEU A 478 7.58 4.83 -42.57
C LEU A 478 6.74 3.91 -43.46
N ILE A 479 6.82 2.59 -43.27
CA ILE A 479 5.96 1.63 -44.00
C ILE A 479 4.49 1.90 -43.66
N ASN A 480 4.18 2.30 -42.42
CA ASN A 480 2.83 2.61 -42.00
C ASN A 480 2.19 3.81 -42.73
N ILE A 481 2.99 4.78 -43.20
CA ILE A 481 2.52 5.93 -43.99
C ILE A 481 1.84 5.45 -45.29
N VAL A 482 2.39 4.39 -45.91
CA VAL A 482 1.92 3.82 -47.17
C VAL A 482 0.91 2.67 -46.94
N ASN A 483 1.07 1.92 -45.85
CA ASN A 483 0.20 0.80 -45.48
C ASN A 483 -0.37 0.95 -44.05
N ARG A 484 -1.67 1.27 -43.95
CA ARG A 484 -2.34 1.55 -42.67
C ARG A 484 -2.17 0.41 -41.65
N LYS A 485 -1.62 0.74 -40.47
CA LYS A 485 -1.36 -0.18 -39.33
C LYS A 485 -0.57 -1.45 -39.70
N PHE A 486 0.45 -1.34 -40.55
CA PHE A 486 1.27 -2.49 -41.02
C PHE A 486 1.78 -3.39 -39.88
N PHE A 487 2.44 -2.80 -38.86
CA PHE A 487 2.97 -3.56 -37.72
C PHE A 487 1.87 -4.29 -36.92
N CYS A 488 0.81 -3.59 -36.52
CA CYS A 488 -0.31 -4.18 -35.78
C CYS A 488 -1.02 -5.30 -36.55
N ARG A 489 -0.97 -5.28 -37.88
CA ARG A 489 -1.60 -6.26 -38.76
C ARG A 489 -0.76 -7.54 -38.93
N TYR A 490 0.56 -7.41 -39.07
CA TYR A 490 1.42 -8.51 -39.53
C TYR A 490 2.52 -8.95 -38.57
N LEU A 491 3.02 -8.06 -37.70
CA LEU A 491 4.20 -8.33 -36.87
C LEU A 491 3.94 -8.34 -35.37
N CYS A 492 2.88 -7.67 -34.89
CA CYS A 492 2.62 -7.47 -33.46
C CYS A 492 2.28 -8.78 -32.71
N PRO A 493 3.18 -9.32 -31.85
CA PRO A 493 2.94 -10.55 -31.12
C PRO A 493 1.93 -10.35 -29.98
N LEU A 494 1.92 -9.20 -29.29
CA LEU A 494 0.85 -8.86 -28.34
C LEU A 494 -0.54 -8.89 -29.00
N GLY A 495 -0.64 -8.35 -30.22
CA GLY A 495 -1.89 -8.36 -30.99
C GLY A 495 -2.34 -9.79 -31.33
N ALA A 496 -1.40 -10.68 -31.62
CA ALA A 496 -1.67 -12.11 -31.80
C ALA A 496 -2.12 -12.76 -30.48
N ALA A 497 -1.44 -12.51 -29.35
CA ALA A 497 -1.80 -13.05 -28.05
C ALA A 497 -3.24 -12.68 -27.64
N LEU A 498 -3.60 -11.39 -27.79
CA LEU A 498 -4.95 -10.90 -27.49
C LEU A 498 -5.99 -11.43 -28.49
N SER A 499 -5.59 -11.82 -29.70
CA SER A 499 -6.53 -12.33 -30.71
C SER A 499 -6.95 -13.78 -30.47
N THR A 500 -6.08 -14.59 -29.84
CA THR A 500 -6.35 -16.00 -29.55
C THR A 500 -7.53 -16.18 -28.61
N SER A 501 -7.71 -15.27 -27.65
CA SER A 501 -8.82 -15.33 -26.68
C SER A 501 -10.09 -14.57 -27.15
N ASN A 502 -10.11 -14.07 -28.39
CA ASN A 502 -11.30 -13.44 -28.99
C ASN A 502 -12.48 -14.41 -29.26
N SER A 503 -12.27 -15.73 -29.11
CA SER A 503 -13.34 -16.73 -29.20
C SER A 503 -14.34 -16.67 -28.03
N VAL A 504 -14.00 -15.96 -26.94
CA VAL A 504 -14.79 -15.84 -25.70
C VAL A 504 -15.75 -14.64 -25.70
N ARG A 505 -15.81 -13.85 -26.79
CA ARG A 505 -16.68 -12.66 -26.86
C ARG A 505 -18.16 -13.02 -26.64
N LEU A 506 -18.84 -12.29 -25.77
CA LEU A 506 -20.26 -12.52 -25.48
C LEU A 506 -21.21 -11.90 -26.52
N PHE A 507 -20.80 -10.82 -27.22
CA PHE A 507 -21.71 -10.05 -28.07
C PHE A 507 -21.08 -9.58 -29.40
N SER A 508 -21.84 -9.65 -30.49
CA SER A 508 -21.47 -9.12 -31.83
C SER A 508 -22.18 -7.79 -32.10
N TRP A 509 -21.57 -6.69 -31.62
CA TRP A 509 -22.17 -5.34 -31.68
C TRP A 509 -22.15 -4.67 -33.06
N LEU A 510 -21.37 -5.17 -34.02
CA LEU A 510 -21.29 -4.60 -35.38
C LEU A 510 -22.45 -5.13 -36.24
N ARG A 511 -23.38 -4.24 -36.61
CA ARG A 511 -24.57 -4.60 -37.39
C ARG A 511 -24.21 -4.84 -38.86
N ARG A 512 -24.84 -5.84 -39.48
CA ARG A 512 -24.76 -6.14 -40.91
C ARG A 512 -26.15 -6.42 -41.45
N ARG A 513 -26.37 -6.07 -42.71
CA ARG A 513 -27.60 -6.39 -43.45
C ARG A 513 -27.43 -7.72 -44.19
N PRO A 514 -28.51 -8.43 -44.51
CA PRO A 514 -28.43 -9.67 -45.27
C PRO A 514 -27.85 -9.45 -46.69
N GLU A 515 -28.02 -8.27 -47.28
CA GLU A 515 -27.45 -7.96 -48.60
C GLU A 515 -25.94 -7.62 -48.57
N CYS A 516 -25.33 -7.57 -47.39
CA CYS A 516 -23.90 -7.32 -47.22
C CYS A 516 -23.08 -8.58 -47.53
N GLY A 517 -22.12 -8.49 -48.45
CA GLY A 517 -21.35 -9.63 -48.97
C GLY A 517 -21.82 -10.07 -50.35
N SER A 518 -23.13 -10.22 -50.51
CA SER A 518 -23.79 -10.55 -51.77
C SER A 518 -25.12 -9.80 -51.93
N PRO A 519 -25.27 -8.84 -52.88
CA PRO A 519 -24.28 -8.34 -53.85
C PRO A 519 -23.43 -7.15 -53.33
N CYS A 520 -23.68 -6.62 -52.12
CA CYS A 520 -23.03 -5.39 -51.67
C CYS A 520 -21.63 -5.63 -51.08
N ARG A 521 -20.58 -5.07 -51.70
CA ARG A 521 -19.18 -5.16 -51.22
C ARG A 521 -18.58 -3.84 -50.73
N THR A 522 -19.39 -2.77 -50.62
CA THR A 522 -18.92 -1.41 -50.30
C THR A 522 -18.07 -1.35 -49.02
N CYS A 523 -18.57 -1.90 -47.91
CA CYS A 523 -17.82 -1.90 -46.65
C CYS A 523 -16.53 -2.72 -46.70
N ALA A 524 -16.45 -3.76 -47.56
CA ALA A 524 -15.25 -4.57 -47.68
C ALA A 524 -14.15 -3.80 -48.43
N VAL A 525 -14.52 -3.01 -49.44
CA VAL A 525 -13.61 -2.11 -50.17
C VAL A 525 -13.20 -0.90 -49.32
N GLU A 526 -14.11 -0.33 -48.52
CA GLU A 526 -13.80 0.82 -47.65
C GLU A 526 -13.03 0.41 -46.38
N CYS A 527 -12.95 -0.89 -46.06
CA CYS A 527 -12.18 -1.37 -44.93
C CYS A 527 -10.69 -1.40 -45.27
N GLU A 528 -9.99 -0.29 -45.00
CA GLU A 528 -8.54 -0.15 -45.25
C GLU A 528 -7.67 -1.14 -44.44
N ILE A 529 -8.22 -1.69 -43.35
CA ILE A 529 -7.59 -2.76 -42.55
C ILE A 529 -7.77 -4.14 -43.20
N GLN A 530 -8.69 -4.26 -44.16
CA GLN A 530 -9.07 -5.49 -44.83
C GLN A 530 -9.53 -6.59 -43.84
N ALA A 531 -10.24 -6.18 -42.78
CA ALA A 531 -10.79 -7.10 -41.79
C ALA A 531 -12.15 -7.70 -42.20
N ILE A 532 -12.73 -7.27 -43.33
CA ILE A 532 -14.00 -7.77 -43.86
C ILE A 532 -13.70 -8.65 -45.06
N ASN A 533 -14.10 -9.92 -44.97
CA ASN A 533 -13.91 -10.88 -46.04
C ASN A 533 -14.69 -10.47 -47.29
N PRO A 534 -14.30 -10.93 -48.50
CA PRO A 534 -15.06 -10.71 -49.73
C PRO A 534 -16.52 -11.17 -49.65
N ASP A 535 -16.79 -12.18 -48.82
CA ASP A 535 -18.12 -12.73 -48.54
C ASP A 535 -18.95 -11.86 -47.58
N GLY A 536 -18.38 -10.76 -47.08
CA GLY A 536 -19.05 -9.80 -46.23
C GLY A 536 -19.02 -10.12 -44.73
N GLU A 537 -18.36 -11.19 -44.31
CA GLU A 537 -18.18 -11.51 -42.90
C GLU A 537 -17.06 -10.65 -42.27
N ILE A 538 -17.26 -10.18 -41.03
CA ILE A 538 -16.26 -9.38 -40.32
C ILE A 538 -15.38 -10.32 -39.50
N ASN A 539 -14.10 -10.42 -39.85
CA ASN A 539 -13.12 -11.12 -39.03
C ASN A 539 -12.75 -10.24 -37.82
N MET A 540 -13.41 -10.50 -36.70
CA MET A 540 -13.18 -9.73 -35.47
C MET A 540 -11.79 -9.98 -34.86
N ARG A 541 -11.11 -11.08 -35.23
CA ARG A 541 -9.72 -11.32 -34.82
C ARG A 541 -8.75 -10.35 -35.50
N GLU A 542 -9.17 -9.64 -36.56
CA GLU A 542 -8.35 -8.68 -37.31
C GLU A 542 -8.91 -7.25 -37.29
N CYS A 543 -10.19 -7.09 -36.96
CA CYS A 543 -10.84 -5.80 -36.81
C CYS A 543 -10.17 -4.94 -35.71
N HIS A 544 -10.08 -3.63 -35.95
CA HIS A 544 -9.58 -2.63 -34.98
C HIS A 544 -10.68 -1.67 -34.51
N TYR A 545 -11.95 -2.07 -34.65
CA TYR A 545 -13.12 -1.33 -34.16
C TYR A 545 -13.14 0.15 -34.56
N CYS A 546 -12.85 0.45 -35.84
CA CYS A 546 -12.81 1.83 -36.34
C CYS A 546 -14.19 2.46 -36.54
N LEU A 547 -15.24 1.63 -36.63
CA LEU A 547 -16.64 2.00 -36.85
C LEU A 547 -16.95 2.66 -38.20
N ASP A 548 -15.97 2.83 -39.10
CA ASP A 548 -16.19 3.35 -40.46
C ASP A 548 -17.21 2.51 -41.25
N CYS A 549 -17.18 1.19 -41.10
CA CYS A 549 -18.15 0.30 -41.74
C CYS A 549 -19.58 0.51 -41.20
N GLN A 550 -19.73 0.89 -39.94
CA GLN A 550 -21.03 1.24 -39.35
C GLN A 550 -21.48 2.63 -39.82
N VAL A 551 -20.56 3.58 -40.02
CA VAL A 551 -20.88 4.90 -40.59
C VAL A 551 -21.47 4.74 -41.97
N THR A 552 -20.85 3.89 -42.80
CA THR A 552 -21.39 3.56 -44.11
C THR A 552 -22.68 2.75 -44.04
N TYR A 553 -22.88 1.92 -43.02
CA TYR A 553 -24.11 1.15 -42.81
C TYR A 553 -25.35 2.02 -42.55
N PHE A 554 -25.21 3.09 -41.76
CA PHE A 554 -26.31 4.02 -41.44
C PHE A 554 -26.45 5.19 -42.41
N ASN A 555 -25.51 5.35 -43.35
CA ASN A 555 -25.55 6.43 -44.32
C ASN A 555 -26.42 6.06 -45.54
N ASP A 556 -27.53 6.78 -45.71
CA ASP A 556 -28.51 6.58 -46.78
C ASP A 556 -27.98 6.86 -48.20
N GLU A 557 -26.85 7.55 -48.33
CA GLU A 557 -26.25 7.93 -49.61
C GLU A 557 -25.11 7.00 -50.03
N LYS A 558 -24.37 6.47 -49.05
CA LYS A 558 -23.27 5.51 -49.28
C LYS A 558 -23.74 4.06 -49.33
N CYS A 559 -24.68 3.66 -48.47
CA CYS A 559 -25.13 2.28 -48.38
C CYS A 559 -26.03 1.91 -49.58
N PRO A 560 -25.63 0.99 -50.48
CA PRO A 560 -26.44 0.69 -51.68
C PRO A 560 -27.88 0.20 -51.38
N PRO A 561 -28.12 -0.66 -50.36
CA PRO A 561 -29.48 -1.02 -49.95
C PRO A 561 -30.34 0.18 -49.53
N LEU A 562 -29.81 1.10 -48.73
CA LEU A 562 -30.55 2.29 -48.28
C LEU A 562 -30.75 3.29 -49.40
N LYS A 563 -29.74 3.49 -50.26
CA LYS A 563 -29.84 4.32 -51.45
C LYS A 563 -30.95 3.83 -52.38
N LYS A 564 -31.06 2.51 -52.58
CA LYS A 564 -32.15 1.89 -53.35
C LYS A 564 -33.52 2.10 -52.69
N LEU A 565 -33.61 2.01 -51.37
CA LEU A 565 -34.84 2.28 -50.62
C LEU A 565 -35.26 3.76 -50.67
N LYS A 566 -34.32 4.70 -50.50
CA LYS A 566 -34.53 6.15 -50.61
C LYS A 566 -34.99 6.52 -52.02
N TYR A 567 -34.32 5.98 -53.04
CA TYR A 567 -34.73 6.16 -54.44
C TYR A 567 -36.17 5.66 -54.68
N LYS A 568 -36.51 4.45 -54.22
CA LYS A 568 -37.88 3.90 -54.34
C LYS A 568 -38.93 4.74 -53.62
N LYS A 569 -38.63 5.24 -52.40
CA LYS A 569 -39.52 6.16 -51.66
C LYS A 569 -39.69 7.50 -52.37
N SER A 570 -38.62 8.08 -52.91
CA SER A 570 -38.68 9.35 -53.65
C SER A 570 -39.53 9.23 -54.92
N LYS A 571 -39.39 8.12 -55.65
CA LYS A 571 -40.21 7.83 -56.85
C LYS A 571 -41.68 7.64 -56.51
N ARG A 572 -42.00 6.98 -55.39
CA ARG A 572 -43.39 6.86 -54.89
C ARG A 572 -43.98 8.21 -54.51
N ARG A 573 -43.24 9.03 -53.75
CA ARG A 573 -43.70 10.39 -53.37
C ARG A 573 -43.91 11.30 -54.57
N ALA A 574 -43.12 11.15 -55.64
CA ALA A 574 -43.31 11.89 -56.89
C ALA A 574 -44.51 11.41 -57.72
N GLN A 575 -45.04 10.21 -57.44
CA GLN A 575 -46.21 9.64 -58.12
C GLN A 575 -47.51 9.86 -57.33
N GLU A 576 -47.45 10.31 -56.07
CA GLU A 576 -48.61 10.71 -55.28
C GLU A 576 -49.08 12.10 -55.75
N ILE A 577 -50.25 12.16 -56.38
CA ILE A 577 -50.91 13.42 -56.78
C ILE A 577 -51.36 14.14 -55.50
N PRO A 578 -51.07 15.45 -55.32
CA PRO A 578 -51.54 16.18 -54.15
C PRO A 578 -53.08 16.18 -54.13
N ALA A 579 -53.67 15.57 -53.11
CA ALA A 579 -55.09 15.69 -52.85
C ALA A 579 -55.37 17.13 -52.41
N VAL A 580 -55.94 17.93 -53.30
CA VAL A 580 -56.53 19.22 -52.94
C VAL A 580 -57.80 18.90 -52.16
N ASN A 581 -57.77 19.11 -50.84
CA ASN A 581 -59.01 19.19 -50.07
C ASN A 581 -59.74 20.45 -50.57
N ILE A 582 -60.87 20.23 -51.23
CA ILE A 582 -61.82 21.29 -51.52
C ILE A 582 -62.70 21.35 -50.27
N ASP A 583 -62.54 22.43 -49.51
CA ASP A 583 -63.35 22.76 -48.32
C ASP A 583 -64.85 22.89 -48.66
#